data_AF-A0A259SK56-F1
#
_entry.id   AF-A0A259SK56-F1
#
_cell.length_a   1.000
_cell.length_b   1.000
_cell.length_c   1.000
_cell.angle_alpha   90.00
_cell.angle_beta   90.00
_cell.angle_gamma   90.00
#
_symmetry.space_group_name_H-M   'P 1'
#
loop_
_entity.id
_entity.type
_entity.pdbx_description
1 polymer ?
#
loop_
_entity_poly.entity_id
_entity_poly.type
_entity_poly.pdbx_seq_one_letter_code
_entity_poly.pdbx_strand_id
1 'polypeptide(L)'
;MARAQRLYGAALVVLAALVTAGCAPTTPPPGQLVGKDLEQTQDSLGGPFIIIDITPNVIDQPAAYNDGKDPAGWSVLVACASDSGEGYVVGVIPKASATTSIIRSAKAGDYDSYVAGCAKS
;
A
#
# COMPACT_ATOMS: atom_id res chain seq x y z
N MET A 1 67.12 23.56 -2.13
CA MET A 1 66.20 24.21 -3.09
C MET A 1 64.92 23.38 -3.14
N ALA A 2 63.86 23.82 -2.46
CA ALA A 2 62.57 23.13 -2.41
C ALA A 2 61.62 23.77 -3.43
N ARG A 3 61.17 23.01 -4.43
CA ARG A 3 60.20 23.45 -5.44
C ARG A 3 58.79 23.29 -4.85
N ALA A 4 58.13 24.43 -4.62
CA ALA A 4 56.72 24.49 -4.25
C ALA A 4 55.85 24.02 -5.43
N GLN A 5 54.99 23.03 -5.20
CA GLN A 5 53.92 22.67 -6.12
C GLN A 5 52.66 23.44 -5.72
N ARG A 6 52.26 24.40 -6.55
CA ARG A 6 50.87 24.86 -6.65
C ARG A 6 50.45 24.62 -8.08
N LEU A 7 49.33 23.93 -8.29
CA LEU A 7 48.37 24.25 -9.35
C LEU A 7 47.04 23.54 -9.03
N TYR A 8 46.05 24.38 -8.83
CA TYR A 8 44.63 24.12 -8.71
C TYR A 8 44.10 23.46 -9.99
N GLY A 9 43.09 22.59 -9.89
CA GLY A 9 42.42 22.06 -11.07
C GLY A 9 41.23 21.16 -10.80
N ALA A 10 40.10 21.79 -10.49
CA ALA A 10 38.71 21.36 -10.73
C ALA A 10 38.32 19.90 -10.38
N ALA A 11 37.75 19.73 -9.18
CA ALA A 11 36.88 18.60 -8.87
C ALA A 11 35.41 19.02 -9.04
N LEU A 12 34.61 18.12 -9.61
CA LEU A 12 33.14 18.04 -9.57
C LEU A 12 32.39 19.11 -10.38
N VAL A 13 31.36 18.81 -11.17
CA VAL A 13 30.17 18.02 -10.87
C VAL A 13 29.57 17.53 -12.20
N VAL A 14 29.38 16.22 -12.38
CA VAL A 14 28.40 15.71 -13.36
C VAL A 14 27.37 14.91 -12.58
N LEU A 15 26.36 15.60 -12.04
CA LEU A 15 25.11 14.98 -11.61
C LEU A 15 24.37 14.55 -12.89
N ALA A 16 24.66 13.35 -13.37
CA ALA A 16 23.74 12.64 -14.26
C ALA A 16 22.69 11.95 -13.38
N ALA A 17 21.77 12.73 -12.82
CA ALA A 17 20.55 12.20 -12.23
C ALA A 17 19.64 11.78 -13.40
N LEU A 18 19.83 10.57 -13.91
CA LEU A 18 18.83 9.87 -14.72
C LEU A 18 17.63 9.57 -13.81
N VAL A 19 16.73 10.55 -13.68
CA VAL A 19 15.44 10.38 -13.00
C VAL A 19 14.38 10.13 -14.07
N THR A 20 14.36 8.91 -14.61
CA THR A 20 13.16 8.35 -15.27
C THR A 20 13.01 6.88 -14.89
N ALA A 21 13.20 6.55 -13.61
CA ALA A 21 12.51 5.41 -13.04
C ALA A 21 11.14 5.93 -12.62
N GLY A 22 10.10 5.62 -13.41
CA GLY A 22 8.73 5.72 -12.91
C GLY A 22 8.71 4.94 -11.60
N CYS A 23 8.48 5.63 -10.48
CA CYS A 23 8.37 4.96 -9.20
C CYS A 23 7.23 3.95 -9.32
N ALA A 24 7.58 2.68 -9.38
CA ALA A 24 6.62 1.62 -9.14
C ALA A 24 5.97 1.92 -7.78
N PRO A 25 4.64 1.72 -7.62
CA PRO A 25 3.97 1.94 -6.35
C PRO A 25 4.75 1.18 -5.27
N THR A 26 5.30 1.93 -4.31
CA THR A 26 6.03 1.33 -3.19
C THR A 26 5.02 0.48 -2.44
N THR A 27 5.21 -0.84 -2.44
CA THR A 27 4.34 -1.75 -1.70
C THR A 27 4.29 -1.28 -0.25
N PRO A 28 3.10 -0.91 0.29
CA PRO A 28 3.02 -0.53 1.68
C PRO A 28 3.53 -1.68 2.54
N PRO A 29 4.30 -1.42 3.60
CA PRO A 29 4.70 -2.42 4.57
C PRO A 29 3.47 -3.24 5.01
N PRO A 30 3.56 -4.58 5.03
CA PRO A 30 2.47 -5.43 5.50
C PRO A 30 1.94 -4.94 6.85
N GLY A 31 0.62 -4.75 6.95
CA GLY A 31 -0.03 -4.33 8.20
C GLY A 31 -0.03 -2.83 8.50
N GLN A 32 0.65 -1.96 7.74
CA GLN A 32 0.68 -0.51 8.03
C GLN A 32 -0.70 0.17 7.83
N LEU A 33 -1.50 -0.36 6.89
CA LEU A 33 -2.80 0.19 6.52
C LEU A 33 -3.96 -0.63 7.09
N VAL A 34 -3.65 -1.78 7.70
CA VAL A 34 -4.64 -2.67 8.31
C VAL A 34 -5.26 -2.03 9.56
N GLY A 35 -6.59 -1.98 9.60
CA GLY A 35 -7.40 -1.36 10.64
C GLY A 35 -7.65 0.13 10.46
N LYS A 36 -7.09 0.75 9.40
CA LYS A 36 -7.53 2.09 8.98
C LYS A 36 -8.87 1.99 8.27
N ASP A 37 -9.54 3.13 8.08
CA ASP A 37 -10.64 3.19 7.12
C ASP A 37 -10.12 3.27 5.68
N LEU A 38 -11.02 2.96 4.76
CA LEU A 38 -10.71 2.92 3.33
C LEU A 38 -10.33 4.32 2.81
N GLU A 39 -11.00 5.38 3.29
CA GLU A 39 -10.69 6.77 2.93
C GLU A 39 -9.23 7.12 3.27
N GLN A 40 -8.79 6.92 4.52
CA GLN A 40 -7.40 7.18 4.91
C GLN A 40 -6.39 6.34 4.12
N THR A 41 -6.78 5.13 3.75
CA THR A 41 -5.94 4.23 2.97
C THR A 41 -5.76 4.73 1.54
N GLN A 42 -6.85 5.21 0.93
CA GLN A 42 -6.83 5.82 -0.40
C GLN A 42 -5.97 7.10 -0.43
N ASP A 43 -6.16 7.97 0.57
CA ASP A 43 -5.37 9.19 0.73
C ASP A 43 -3.87 8.92 0.95
N SER A 44 -3.55 7.85 1.70
CA SER A 44 -2.15 7.49 2.00
C SER A 44 -1.40 6.95 0.79
N LEU A 45 -2.09 6.20 -0.08
CA LEU A 45 -1.45 5.43 -1.15
C LEU A 45 -1.42 6.15 -2.50
N GLY A 46 -2.38 7.04 -2.78
CA GLY A 46 -2.41 7.87 -3.99
C GLY A 46 -2.26 7.05 -5.28
N GLY A 47 -3.34 6.42 -5.76
CA GLY A 47 -3.31 5.62 -6.98
C GLY A 47 -4.65 4.97 -7.31
N PRO A 48 -4.73 4.14 -8.36
CA PRO A 48 -5.91 3.32 -8.61
C PRO A 48 -6.01 2.18 -7.59
N PHE A 49 -7.25 1.84 -7.23
CA PHE A 49 -7.56 0.80 -6.24
C PHE A 49 -8.49 -0.26 -6.81
N ILE A 50 -8.21 -1.51 -6.49
CA ILE A 50 -9.16 -2.62 -6.62
C ILE A 50 -9.63 -2.95 -5.20
N ILE A 51 -10.92 -2.78 -4.95
CA ILE A 51 -11.50 -2.94 -3.62
C ILE A 51 -12.30 -4.24 -3.61
N ILE A 52 -11.94 -5.14 -2.70
CA ILE A 52 -12.56 -6.45 -2.55
C ILE A 52 -13.26 -6.50 -1.20
N ASP A 53 -14.57 -6.71 -1.22
CA ASP A 53 -15.35 -6.94 -0.01
C ASP A 53 -15.18 -8.38 0.45
N ILE A 54 -14.41 -8.57 1.52
CA ILE A 54 -14.13 -9.88 2.10
C ILE A 54 -15.02 -10.18 3.32
N THR A 55 -16.08 -9.38 3.52
CA THR A 55 -17.08 -9.59 4.57
C THR A 55 -17.64 -11.02 4.62
N PRO A 56 -17.97 -11.66 3.47
CA PRO A 56 -18.44 -13.05 3.47
C PRO A 56 -17.42 -14.04 4.02
N ASN A 57 -16.13 -13.76 3.86
CA ASN A 57 -15.06 -14.67 4.25
C ASN A 57 -14.59 -14.47 5.69
N VAL A 58 -14.81 -13.29 6.26
CA VAL A 58 -14.32 -12.94 7.61
C VAL A 58 -15.40 -13.09 8.68
N ILE A 59 -16.65 -12.75 8.36
CA ILE A 59 -17.75 -12.75 9.34
C ILE A 59 -19.05 -13.40 8.83
N ASP A 60 -18.99 -14.15 7.72
CA ASP A 60 -20.14 -14.88 7.13
C ASP A 60 -21.36 -13.99 6.84
N GLN A 61 -21.14 -12.72 6.49
CA GLN A 61 -22.19 -11.78 6.08
C GLN A 61 -22.09 -11.45 4.59
N PRO A 62 -23.21 -11.16 3.90
CA PRO A 62 -23.17 -10.77 2.50
C PRO A 62 -22.26 -9.55 2.26
N ALA A 63 -21.56 -9.56 1.12
CA ALA A 63 -20.83 -8.39 0.65
C ALA A 63 -21.83 -7.24 0.40
N ALA A 64 -21.46 -6.05 0.85
CA ALA A 64 -22.28 -4.84 0.76
C ALA A 64 -21.51 -3.63 0.20
N TYR A 65 -20.20 -3.77 -0.03
CA TYR A 65 -19.39 -2.72 -0.66
C TYR A 65 -19.84 -2.49 -2.10
N ASN A 66 -19.82 -1.23 -2.48
CA ASN A 66 -19.88 -0.77 -3.87
C ASN A 66 -19.29 0.63 -3.93
N ASP A 67 -18.80 1.04 -5.10
CA ASP A 67 -18.08 2.31 -5.29
C ASP A 67 -18.91 3.56 -4.96
N GLY A 68 -20.23 3.44 -4.81
CA GLY A 68 -21.11 4.53 -4.37
C GLY A 68 -21.29 4.65 -2.85
N LYS A 69 -20.69 3.77 -2.04
CA LYS A 69 -20.76 3.82 -0.57
C LYS A 69 -19.68 4.71 0.00
N ASP A 70 -19.99 5.34 1.14
CA ASP A 70 -19.04 6.13 1.92
C ASP A 70 -17.81 5.28 2.32
N PRO A 71 -16.60 5.60 1.84
CA PRO A 71 -15.39 4.86 2.17
C PRO A 71 -15.02 4.93 3.66
N ALA A 72 -15.43 5.96 4.39
CA ALA A 72 -15.18 6.07 5.83
C ALA A 72 -15.93 4.99 6.65
N GLY A 73 -16.97 4.38 6.07
CA GLY A 73 -17.75 3.28 6.63
C GLY A 73 -17.08 1.90 6.55
N TRP A 74 -15.92 1.80 5.92
CA TRP A 74 -15.22 0.53 5.66
C TRP A 74 -13.86 0.50 6.31
N SER A 75 -13.49 -0.64 6.89
CA SER A 75 -12.15 -0.88 7.44
C SER A 75 -11.35 -1.79 6.53
N VAL A 76 -10.08 -1.44 6.32
CA VAL A 76 -9.14 -2.21 5.52
C VAL A 76 -8.53 -3.31 6.36
N LEU A 77 -8.65 -4.56 5.90
CA LEU A 77 -8.03 -5.72 6.53
C LEU A 77 -6.82 -6.24 5.75
N VAL A 78 -6.76 -5.97 4.45
CA VAL A 78 -5.65 -6.36 3.58
C VAL A 78 -5.34 -5.18 2.68
N ALA A 79 -4.06 -4.86 2.49
CA ALA A 79 -3.62 -3.86 1.53
C ALA A 79 -2.28 -4.29 0.93
N CYS A 80 -2.22 -4.37 -0.40
CA CYS A 80 -1.07 -4.88 -1.12
C CYS A 80 -0.92 -4.15 -2.47
N ALA A 81 0.26 -4.24 -3.08
CA ALA A 81 0.44 -3.84 -4.47
C ALA A 81 -0.25 -4.85 -5.40
N SER A 82 -0.83 -4.36 -6.50
CA SER A 82 -1.39 -5.23 -7.54
C SER A 82 -0.31 -6.08 -8.21
N ASP A 83 -0.63 -7.34 -8.50
CA ASP A 83 0.24 -8.26 -9.27
C ASP A 83 0.45 -7.80 -10.72
N SER A 84 -0.45 -6.98 -11.25
CA SER A 84 -0.30 -6.29 -12.55
C SER A 84 0.76 -5.19 -12.52
N GLY A 85 1.21 -4.76 -11.34
CA GLY A 85 2.08 -3.59 -11.16
C GLY A 85 1.36 -2.24 -11.24
N GLU A 86 0.04 -2.25 -11.48
CA GLU A 86 -0.77 -1.04 -11.57
C GLU A 86 -1.66 -0.88 -10.34
N GLY A 87 -1.31 0.05 -9.46
CA GLY A 87 -2.12 0.40 -8.28
C GLY A 87 -2.06 -0.60 -7.13
N TYR A 88 -3.14 -0.61 -6.35
CA TYR A 88 -3.23 -1.35 -5.09
C TYR A 88 -4.51 -2.19 -5.02
N VAL A 89 -4.44 -3.32 -4.32
CA VAL A 89 -5.61 -4.14 -4.00
C VAL A 89 -5.84 -4.06 -2.49
N VAL A 90 -7.09 -3.82 -2.10
CA VAL A 90 -7.49 -3.70 -0.69
C VAL A 90 -8.68 -4.59 -0.37
N GLY A 91 -8.58 -5.34 0.72
CA GLY A 91 -9.66 -6.13 1.28
C GLY A 91 -10.36 -5.35 2.39
N VAL A 92 -11.69 -5.23 2.32
CA VAL A 92 -12.48 -4.42 3.26
C VAL A 92 -13.62 -5.18 3.92
N ILE A 93 -14.03 -4.69 5.09
CA ILE A 93 -15.28 -5.06 5.80
C ILE A 93 -15.97 -3.80 6.37
N PRO A 94 -17.25 -3.86 6.76
CA PRO A 94 -17.90 -2.77 7.47
C PRO A 94 -17.12 -2.41 8.73
N LYS A 95 -16.87 -1.12 8.95
CA LYS A 95 -16.11 -0.60 10.10
C LYS A 95 -16.72 -1.02 11.43
N ALA A 96 -18.05 -1.11 11.50
CA ALA A 96 -18.78 -1.59 12.68
C ALA A 96 -18.45 -3.05 13.06
N SER A 97 -18.01 -3.87 12.09
CA SER A 97 -17.64 -5.27 12.30
C SER A 97 -16.15 -5.46 12.56
N ALA A 98 -15.32 -4.42 12.42
CA ALA A 98 -13.87 -4.47 12.56
C ALA A 98 -13.42 -4.51 14.03
N THR A 99 -13.67 -5.64 14.68
CA THR A 99 -13.27 -5.87 16.07
C THR A 99 -11.74 -5.96 16.24
N THR A 100 -11.25 -5.74 17.47
CA THR A 100 -9.82 -5.86 17.79
C THR A 100 -9.23 -7.24 17.44
N SER A 101 -10.00 -8.32 17.58
CA SER A 101 -9.55 -9.67 17.18
C SER A 101 -9.41 -9.80 15.67
N ILE A 102 -10.38 -9.28 14.91
CA ILE A 102 -10.31 -9.27 13.44
C ILE A 102 -9.12 -8.46 12.96
N ILE A 103 -8.89 -7.26 13.51
CA ILE A 103 -7.73 -6.43 13.15
C ILE A 103 -6.41 -7.13 13.50
N ARG A 104 -6.35 -7.86 14.61
CA ARG A 104 -5.15 -8.62 14.99
C ARG A 104 -4.86 -9.74 13.99
N SER A 105 -5.87 -10.54 13.61
CA SER A 105 -5.74 -11.58 12.59
C SER A 105 -5.37 -11.02 11.22
N ALA A 106 -5.97 -9.90 10.83
CA ALA A 106 -5.62 -9.18 9.61
C ALA A 106 -4.14 -8.75 9.60
N LYS A 107 -3.62 -8.20 10.70
CA LYS A 107 -2.19 -7.85 10.84
C LYS A 107 -1.26 -9.07 10.81
N ALA A 108 -1.77 -10.26 11.14
CA ALA A 108 -1.03 -11.51 11.03
C ALA A 108 -1.05 -12.10 9.61
N GLY A 109 -1.82 -11.52 8.68
CA GLY A 109 -1.97 -12.00 7.30
C GLY A 109 -3.03 -13.09 7.14
N ASP A 110 -3.86 -13.36 8.17
CA ASP A 110 -4.84 -14.46 8.15
C ASP A 110 -5.89 -14.33 7.03
N TYR A 111 -6.06 -13.14 6.46
CA TYR A 111 -7.07 -12.83 5.44
C TYR A 111 -6.50 -12.56 4.05
N ASP A 112 -5.17 -12.60 3.88
CA ASP A 112 -4.52 -12.26 2.60
C ASP A 112 -5.00 -13.19 1.46
N SER A 113 -5.34 -14.44 1.78
CA SER A 113 -5.85 -15.41 0.81
C SER A 113 -7.21 -15.07 0.20
N TYR A 114 -7.98 -14.17 0.82
CA TYR A 114 -9.28 -13.72 0.32
C TYR A 114 -9.19 -12.57 -0.68
N VAL A 115 -8.00 -12.00 -0.86
CA VAL A 115 -7.74 -10.90 -1.79
C VAL A 115 -6.89 -11.42 -2.94
N ALA A 116 -7.56 -11.82 -4.02
CA ALA A 116 -6.87 -12.18 -5.26
C ALA A 116 -6.22 -10.93 -5.90
N GLY A 117 -5.10 -11.11 -6.59
CA GLY A 117 -4.39 -10.03 -7.29
C GLY A 117 -3.36 -9.28 -6.45
N CYS A 118 -3.11 -9.68 -5.20
CA CYS A 118 -1.94 -9.22 -4.48
C CYS A 118 -0.65 -9.80 -5.08
N ALA A 119 0.32 -8.95 -5.38
CA ALA A 119 1.68 -9.38 -5.71
C ALA A 119 2.25 -10.19 -4.54
N LYS A 120 2.56 -11.47 -4.78
CA LYS A 120 3.23 -12.31 -3.79
C LYS A 120 4.71 -11.96 -3.78
N SER A 121 5.17 -11.42 -2.65
CA SER A 121 6.60 -11.22 -2.37
C SER A 121 7.32 -12.53 -2.13
#